data_AF-A0A938HMF0-F1
#
_entry.id   AF-A0A938HMF0-F1
#
_cell.length_a   1.000
_cell.length_b   1.000
_cell.length_c   1.000
_cell.angle_alpha   90.00
_cell.angle_beta   90.00
_cell.angle_gamma   90.00
#
_symmetry.space_group_name_H-M   'P 1'
#
loop_
_entity.id
_entity.type
_entity.pdbx_description
1 polymer ?
#
loop_
_entity_poly.entity_id
_entity_poly.type
_entity_poly.pdbx_seq_one_letter_code
_entity_poly.pdbx_strand_id
1 'polypeptide(L)'
;MRRFIVLALAALLVLAGISPADAQAPAAPAQKGATKKDTKKGEIRVQGERLNGPAEPAVRSPTAPLLDMREEMRRFVQASAAFVRGQRADFAVIAEGGLDLLVKQDEADRLKTAPARAYMQTLDGILVPGLFFDDPAKPGVEPSPERLKRRLALLETARAERIKLMVVDFVRNADEAGEAIRRAAEIGAIPFPAPRAIDLINALPRFPERPYRENGESIVSFPAVRNFMILSDSRPFGREDEFALKMHDTNFDAVIVDVFHGRQPLSRQAVETLKYKKLGSRRLVLARVDIATISAGSFFWKPGWREGNPGFIGSPMSGDPDRHWVQYWRPAWQRIVNGGNDSYLYGVVAQGFDGVVLAGLDAWYQFDPGIKDEETRP
;
A
#
# COMPACT_ATOMS: atom_id res chain seq x y z
N MET A 1 -32.74 -40.62 5.84
CA MET A 1 -32.76 -41.59 4.73
C MET A 1 -33.88 -41.24 3.76
N ARG A 2 -33.59 -41.13 2.45
CA ARG A 2 -34.49 -41.43 1.32
C ARG A 2 -33.64 -41.43 0.04
N ARG A 3 -33.77 -42.48 -0.79
CA ARG A 3 -33.11 -42.60 -2.11
C ARG A 3 -34.10 -42.20 -3.20
N PHE A 4 -33.64 -41.74 -4.35
CA PHE A 4 -34.26 -42.09 -5.64
C PHE A 4 -33.25 -42.04 -6.81
N ILE A 5 -33.64 -42.72 -7.89
CA ILE A 5 -32.92 -43.03 -9.14
C ILE A 5 -34.00 -43.40 -10.18
N VAL A 6 -33.81 -43.35 -11.49
CA VAL A 6 -32.56 -43.19 -12.26
C VAL A 6 -32.51 -41.80 -12.95
N LEU A 7 -32.08 -41.49 -14.19
CA LEU A 7 -31.62 -42.22 -15.39
C LEU A 7 -30.59 -41.37 -16.18
N ALA A 8 -29.79 -42.01 -17.04
CA ALA A 8 -29.03 -41.38 -18.11
C ALA A 8 -29.43 -42.01 -19.46
N LEU A 9 -29.30 -41.28 -20.57
CA LEU A 9 -29.41 -41.83 -21.93
C LEU A 9 -28.46 -41.10 -22.88
N ALA A 10 -27.95 -41.78 -23.91
CA ALA A 10 -26.96 -41.24 -24.85
C ALA A 10 -27.10 -41.80 -26.27
N ALA A 11 -26.92 -40.94 -27.27
CA ALA A 11 -26.45 -41.24 -28.63
C ALA A 11 -25.95 -39.90 -29.24
N LEU A 12 -24.79 -39.68 -29.91
CA LEU A 12 -23.88 -40.38 -30.84
C LEU A 12 -24.19 -40.25 -32.35
N LEU A 13 -23.16 -39.86 -33.11
CA LEU A 13 -22.91 -40.04 -34.57
C LEU A 13 -23.75 -39.19 -35.59
N VAL A 14 -23.25 -38.79 -36.78
CA VAL A 14 -21.86 -38.86 -37.37
C VAL A 14 -21.59 -37.80 -38.48
N LEU A 15 -20.31 -37.71 -38.87
CA LEU A 15 -19.55 -36.94 -39.89
C LEU A 15 -20.15 -36.43 -41.24
N ALA A 16 -19.44 -35.41 -41.76
CA ALA A 16 -19.13 -35.09 -43.18
C ALA A 16 -20.24 -34.52 -44.10
N GLY A 17 -19.93 -33.71 -45.14
CA GLY A 17 -18.64 -33.11 -45.56
C GLY A 17 -18.68 -32.56 -47.01
N ILE A 18 -17.51 -32.11 -47.52
CA ILE A 18 -17.23 -31.73 -48.94
C ILE A 18 -17.76 -30.35 -49.41
N SER A 19 -17.03 -29.74 -50.35
CA SER A 19 -17.29 -28.47 -51.06
C SER A 19 -17.00 -28.66 -52.57
N PRO A 20 -17.53 -27.78 -53.44
CA PRO A 20 -16.72 -27.31 -54.57
C PRO A 20 -16.77 -25.78 -54.75
N ALA A 21 -15.92 -25.27 -55.65
CA ALA A 21 -15.90 -23.88 -56.13
C ALA A 21 -16.56 -23.77 -57.52
N ASP A 22 -16.71 -22.55 -58.08
CA ASP A 22 -15.88 -22.09 -59.22
C ASP A 22 -16.19 -20.61 -59.63
N ALA A 23 -15.57 -20.16 -60.73
CA ALA A 23 -15.88 -18.98 -61.58
C ALA A 23 -15.02 -17.70 -61.41
N GLN A 24 -14.13 -17.51 -62.39
CA GLN A 24 -13.04 -16.54 -62.56
C GLN A 24 -13.44 -15.07 -62.89
N ALA A 25 -12.42 -14.19 -62.95
CA ALA A 25 -12.48 -12.76 -63.31
C ALA A 25 -12.30 -12.48 -64.83
N PRO A 26 -12.17 -11.20 -65.27
CA PRO A 26 -10.79 -10.70 -65.51
C PRO A 26 -10.52 -9.17 -65.40
N ALA A 27 -9.25 -8.84 -65.14
CA ALA A 27 -8.44 -7.69 -65.62
C ALA A 27 -8.82 -6.20 -65.34
N ALA A 28 -7.79 -5.33 -65.40
CA ALA A 28 -7.83 -3.87 -65.19
C ALA A 28 -7.31 -3.12 -66.46
N PRO A 29 -7.28 -1.76 -66.56
CA PRO A 29 -6.18 -0.98 -65.93
C PRO A 29 -6.41 0.54 -65.57
N ALA A 30 -5.67 1.00 -64.55
CA ALA A 30 -4.88 2.25 -64.45
C ALA A 30 -5.47 3.71 -64.41
N GLN A 31 -4.71 4.55 -63.65
CA GLN A 31 -4.50 6.02 -63.69
C GLN A 31 -5.41 7.04 -62.95
N LYS A 32 -4.79 7.72 -61.96
CA LYS A 32 -4.73 9.17 -61.62
C LYS A 32 -5.98 10.08 -61.77
N GLY A 33 -6.35 10.84 -60.72
CA GLY A 33 -6.94 12.18 -60.90
C GLY A 33 -7.79 12.82 -59.77
N ALA A 34 -7.20 13.79 -59.05
CA ALA A 34 -7.77 15.04 -58.50
C ALA A 34 -9.25 15.20 -58.01
N THR A 35 -9.36 15.60 -56.72
CA THR A 35 -10.22 16.68 -56.15
C THR A 35 -11.76 16.65 -56.12
N LYS A 36 -12.27 16.74 -54.87
CA LYS A 36 -13.46 17.50 -54.37
C LYS A 36 -14.85 17.36 -55.01
N LYS A 37 -15.82 17.01 -54.15
CA LYS A 37 -17.10 17.76 -54.05
C LYS A 37 -17.66 17.70 -52.61
N ASP A 38 -17.78 18.86 -51.97
CA ASP A 38 -18.37 19.00 -50.64
C ASP A 38 -19.91 18.86 -50.72
N THR A 39 -20.53 18.03 -49.87
CA THR A 39 -22.00 17.84 -49.84
C THR A 39 -22.56 18.26 -48.47
N LYS A 40 -23.20 19.44 -48.40
CA LYS A 40 -23.84 19.91 -47.16
C LYS A 40 -25.09 19.08 -46.84
N LYS A 41 -25.21 18.61 -45.60
CA LYS A 41 -26.46 18.12 -45.01
C LYS A 41 -27.05 19.22 -44.11
N GLY A 42 -28.38 19.40 -44.13
CA GLY A 42 -29.03 20.60 -43.59
C GLY A 42 -29.14 20.66 -42.06
N GLU A 43 -29.13 21.88 -41.52
CA GLU A 43 -29.57 22.20 -40.16
C GLU A 43 -31.10 22.38 -40.11
N ILE A 44 -31.74 21.94 -39.03
CA ILE A 44 -33.12 22.34 -38.68
C ILE A 44 -33.01 23.36 -37.54
N ARG A 45 -33.81 24.44 -37.58
CA ARG A 45 -33.86 25.48 -36.54
C ARG A 45 -35.31 25.78 -36.17
N VAL A 46 -35.55 26.01 -34.87
CA VAL A 46 -36.84 26.46 -34.32
C VAL A 46 -36.53 27.60 -33.35
N GLN A 47 -37.22 28.74 -33.51
CA GLN A 47 -37.12 29.93 -32.62
C GLN A 47 -35.68 30.42 -32.29
N GLY A 48 -34.76 30.32 -33.25
CA GLY A 48 -33.51 31.09 -33.27
C GLY A 48 -32.31 30.45 -32.55
N GLU A 49 -32.51 29.69 -31.49
CA GLU A 49 -31.41 29.02 -30.78
C GLU A 49 -30.97 27.70 -31.43
N ARG A 50 -29.73 27.29 -31.13
CA ARG A 50 -29.17 26.00 -31.56
C ARG A 50 -29.35 24.97 -30.45
N LEU A 51 -30.09 23.90 -30.74
CA LEU A 51 -30.08 22.71 -29.89
C LEU A 51 -28.70 22.04 -30.00
N ASN A 52 -27.88 22.17 -28.96
CA ASN A 52 -26.68 21.34 -28.82
C ASN A 52 -27.11 19.88 -28.69
N GLY A 53 -26.47 19.00 -29.47
CA GLY A 53 -26.64 17.55 -29.32
C GLY A 53 -26.08 17.04 -27.98
N PRO A 54 -26.23 15.73 -27.68
CA PRO A 54 -25.57 15.14 -26.52
C PRO A 54 -24.06 15.42 -26.59
N ALA A 55 -23.49 15.93 -25.49
CA ALA A 55 -22.11 16.40 -25.47
C ALA A 55 -21.14 15.29 -25.87
N GLU A 56 -20.26 15.57 -26.83
CA GLU A 56 -19.15 14.67 -27.16
C GLU A 56 -18.31 14.41 -25.90
N PRO A 57 -17.85 13.17 -25.68
CA PRO A 57 -17.01 12.86 -24.53
C PRO A 57 -15.74 13.71 -24.60
N ALA A 58 -15.49 14.51 -23.57
CA ALA A 58 -14.42 15.51 -23.56
C ALA A 58 -13.06 14.88 -23.88
N VAL A 59 -12.57 15.11 -25.10
CA VAL A 59 -11.29 14.63 -25.58
C VAL A 59 -10.19 15.23 -24.70
N ARG A 60 -9.53 14.39 -23.90
CA ARG A 60 -8.45 14.82 -23.02
C ARG A 60 -7.32 15.42 -23.86
N SER A 61 -6.97 16.68 -23.59
CA SER A 61 -5.85 17.36 -24.25
C SER A 61 -4.57 16.53 -24.13
N PRO A 62 -3.90 16.12 -25.24
CA PRO A 62 -2.77 15.19 -25.19
C PRO A 62 -1.49 15.72 -24.51
N THR A 63 -1.48 16.96 -24.05
CA THR A 63 -0.30 17.73 -23.61
C THR A 63 -0.28 18.08 -22.13
N ALA A 64 -1.24 17.60 -21.33
CA ALA A 64 -1.05 17.57 -19.88
C ALA A 64 -0.02 16.48 -19.54
N PRO A 65 1.10 16.78 -18.86
CA PRO A 65 2.05 15.74 -18.45
C PRO A 65 1.35 14.74 -17.54
N LEU A 66 1.59 13.44 -17.78
CA LEU A 66 1.10 12.38 -16.91
C LEU A 66 1.69 12.60 -15.51
N LEU A 67 0.81 12.77 -14.52
CA LEU A 67 1.19 13.06 -13.15
C LEU A 67 2.00 11.89 -12.57
N ASP A 68 3.24 12.14 -12.16
CA ASP A 68 4.12 11.10 -11.59
C ASP A 68 3.56 10.66 -10.22
N MET A 69 2.92 9.50 -10.22
CA MET A 69 2.33 8.87 -9.04
C MET A 69 3.36 8.59 -7.94
N ARG A 70 4.62 8.27 -8.29
CA ARG A 70 5.69 8.05 -7.31
C ARG A 70 6.14 9.37 -6.70
N GLU A 71 6.28 10.42 -7.51
CA GLU A 71 6.65 11.74 -7.01
C GLU A 71 5.55 12.36 -6.14
N GLU A 72 4.28 12.20 -6.48
CA GLU A 72 3.18 12.66 -5.63
C GLU A 72 3.10 11.88 -4.32
N MET A 73 3.41 10.58 -4.30
CA MET A 73 3.49 9.80 -3.06
C MET A 73 4.67 10.27 -2.20
N ARG A 74 5.85 10.50 -2.80
CA ARG A 74 7.01 11.09 -2.12
C ARG A 74 6.67 12.44 -1.50
N ARG A 75 6.06 13.35 -2.27
CA ARG A 75 5.63 14.69 -1.83
C ARG A 75 4.64 14.61 -0.67
N PHE A 76 3.70 13.67 -0.71
CA PHE A 76 2.69 13.51 0.33
C PHE A 76 3.27 12.93 1.63
N VAL A 77 4.21 11.98 1.55
CA VAL A 77 5.01 11.53 2.71
C VAL A 77 5.85 12.68 3.27
N GLN A 78 6.50 13.47 2.41
CA GLN A 78 7.29 14.64 2.82
C GLN A 78 6.45 15.71 3.54
N ALA A 79 5.27 16.05 3.00
CA ALA A 79 4.34 16.96 3.66
C ALA A 79 3.84 16.41 5.00
N SER A 80 3.54 15.11 5.08
CA SER A 80 3.09 14.45 6.31
C SER A 80 4.17 14.43 7.39
N ALA A 81 5.42 14.17 7.01
CA ALA A 81 6.58 14.20 7.90
C ALA A 81 6.90 15.61 8.40
N ALA A 82 6.88 16.61 7.51
CA ALA A 82 7.05 18.01 7.86
C ALA A 82 5.94 18.48 8.83
N PHE A 83 4.71 18.03 8.61
CA PHE A 83 3.58 18.31 9.50
C PHE A 83 3.81 17.75 10.90
N VAL A 84 4.03 16.43 11.06
CA VAL A 84 4.20 15.84 12.41
C VAL A 84 5.43 16.37 13.14
N ARG A 85 6.54 16.62 12.43
CA ARG A 85 7.75 17.19 13.05
C ARG A 85 7.63 18.69 13.36
N GLY A 86 6.73 19.41 12.70
CA GLY A 86 6.31 20.75 13.11
C GLY A 86 5.59 20.76 14.47
N GLN A 87 4.88 19.67 14.81
CA GLN A 87 4.19 19.52 16.10
C GLN A 87 5.09 18.92 17.19
N ARG A 88 6.02 18.02 16.84
CA ARG A 88 7.06 17.51 17.76
C ARG A 88 8.32 17.09 16.98
N ALA A 89 9.42 17.80 17.15
CA ALA A 89 10.60 17.72 16.26
C ALA A 89 11.29 16.33 16.21
N ASP A 90 11.15 15.51 17.26
CA ASP A 90 11.71 14.15 17.37
C ASP A 90 10.76 13.05 16.86
N PHE A 91 9.60 13.42 16.31
CA PHE A 91 8.59 12.46 15.89
C PHE A 91 9.09 11.60 14.72
N ALA A 92 9.20 10.29 14.97
CA ALA A 92 9.77 9.36 14.01
C ALA A 92 8.80 9.09 12.84
N VAL A 93 9.34 9.01 11.62
CA VAL A 93 8.57 8.72 10.40
C VAL A 93 9.19 7.53 9.68
N ILE A 94 8.42 6.45 9.59
CA ILE A 94 8.78 5.18 8.96
C ILE A 94 7.89 4.99 7.72
N ALA A 95 8.49 4.59 6.60
CA ALA A 95 7.75 4.16 5.41
C ALA A 95 7.46 2.65 5.48
N GLU A 96 6.23 2.21 5.21
CA GLU A 96 5.90 0.78 5.01
C GLU A 96 5.72 0.48 3.52
N GLY A 97 6.50 -0.48 3.00
CA GLY A 97 6.57 -0.76 1.57
C GLY A 97 7.27 0.36 0.79
N GLY A 98 6.79 0.64 -0.43
CA GLY A 98 7.20 1.81 -1.21
C GLY A 98 8.64 1.79 -1.70
N LEU A 99 9.25 0.62 -1.91
CA LEU A 99 10.70 0.52 -2.22
C LEU A 99 11.08 1.23 -3.52
N ASP A 100 10.25 1.17 -4.56
CA ASP A 100 10.48 1.89 -5.82
C ASP A 100 10.32 3.43 -5.68
N LEU A 101 9.86 3.94 -4.52
CA LEU A 101 9.90 5.37 -4.20
C LEU A 101 11.32 5.85 -3.80
N LEU A 102 12.21 4.93 -3.39
CA LEU A 102 13.60 5.23 -3.02
C LEU A 102 14.45 5.73 -4.20
N VAL A 103 13.96 5.55 -5.43
CA VAL A 103 14.61 6.00 -6.66
C VAL A 103 13.70 6.86 -7.53
N LYS A 104 14.28 7.80 -8.26
CA LYS A 104 13.63 8.53 -9.35
C LYS A 104 14.09 7.93 -10.69
N GLN A 105 13.16 7.68 -11.60
CA GLN A 105 13.48 7.36 -12.99
C GLN A 105 13.93 8.63 -13.73
N ASP A 106 14.86 8.49 -14.67
CA ASP A 106 15.22 9.58 -15.58
C ASP A 106 14.11 9.82 -16.62
N GLU A 107 13.86 11.08 -16.97
CA GLU A 107 12.76 11.47 -17.87
C GLU A 107 13.00 11.06 -19.33
N ALA A 108 14.26 10.99 -19.77
CA ALA A 108 14.66 10.60 -21.11
C ALA A 108 14.95 9.09 -21.22
N ASP A 109 15.39 8.44 -20.14
CA ASP A 109 15.62 6.99 -20.09
C ASP A 109 15.13 6.37 -18.77
N ARG A 110 13.90 5.85 -18.76
CA ARG A 110 13.27 5.25 -17.58
C ARG A 110 13.97 4.00 -17.03
N LEU A 111 14.96 3.44 -17.73
CA LEU A 111 15.81 2.37 -17.20
C LEU A 111 16.94 2.90 -16.30
N LYS A 112 17.28 4.19 -16.41
CA LYS A 112 18.19 4.87 -15.48
C LYS A 112 17.43 5.34 -14.25
N THR A 113 18.04 5.13 -13.09
CA THR A 113 17.47 5.50 -11.78
C THR A 113 18.49 6.25 -10.92
N ALA A 114 18.06 7.34 -10.29
CA ALA A 114 18.85 8.12 -9.34
C ALA A 114 18.26 8.05 -7.91
N PRO A 115 19.06 8.07 -6.83
CA PRO A 115 18.55 8.03 -5.46
C PRO A 115 17.62 9.21 -5.13
N ALA A 116 16.42 8.94 -4.60
CA ALA A 116 15.42 9.95 -4.23
C ALA A 116 15.75 10.63 -2.87
N ARG A 117 16.94 11.25 -2.77
CA ARG A 117 17.53 11.71 -1.50
C ARG A 117 16.61 12.54 -0.61
N ALA A 118 15.90 13.53 -1.16
CA ALA A 118 15.01 14.37 -0.37
C ALA A 118 13.83 13.60 0.29
N TYR A 119 13.38 12.49 -0.33
CA TYR A 119 12.41 11.58 0.27
C TYR A 119 13.09 10.68 1.30
N MET A 120 14.24 10.11 0.96
CA MET A 120 15.00 9.25 1.87
C MET A 120 15.43 9.96 3.17
N GLN A 121 15.92 11.18 3.08
CA GLN A 121 16.30 12.05 4.21
C GLN A 121 15.11 12.51 5.07
N THR A 122 13.88 12.21 4.64
CA THR A 122 12.67 12.44 5.43
C THR A 122 12.38 11.28 6.39
N LEU A 123 12.89 10.07 6.11
CA LEU A 123 12.57 8.84 6.83
C LEU A 123 13.60 8.50 7.90
N ASP A 124 13.13 8.11 9.08
CA ASP A 124 13.98 7.50 10.10
C ASP A 124 14.19 6.00 9.83
N GLY A 125 13.23 5.36 9.15
CA GLY A 125 13.26 3.95 8.82
C GLY A 125 12.37 3.54 7.64
N ILE A 126 12.59 2.33 7.15
CA ILE A 126 11.71 1.63 6.20
C ILE A 126 11.35 0.26 6.77
N LEU A 127 10.06 -0.02 6.81
CA LEU A 127 9.47 -1.30 7.12
C LEU A 127 9.16 -2.04 5.81
N VAL A 128 9.69 -3.25 5.67
CA VAL A 128 9.63 -4.06 4.45
C VAL A 128 8.77 -5.31 4.72
N PRO A 129 7.50 -5.34 4.27
CA PRO A 129 6.69 -6.56 4.32
C PRO A 129 7.28 -7.63 3.38
N GLY A 130 7.44 -8.84 3.89
CA GLY A 130 7.82 -10.06 3.16
C GLY A 130 9.01 -9.88 2.20
N LEU A 131 10.23 -9.83 2.71
CA LEU A 131 11.45 -9.66 1.91
C LEU A 131 12.07 -11.01 1.50
N PHE A 132 12.08 -11.96 2.42
CA PHE A 132 12.62 -13.31 2.24
C PHE A 132 11.51 -14.38 2.29
N PHE A 133 10.41 -14.12 3.00
CA PHE A 133 9.18 -14.92 2.88
C PHE A 133 7.99 -13.99 2.61
N ASP A 134 7.48 -14.00 1.38
CA ASP A 134 6.79 -12.84 0.78
C ASP A 134 5.28 -12.99 0.56
N ASP A 135 4.73 -14.22 0.61
CA ASP A 135 3.29 -14.46 0.51
C ASP A 135 2.61 -14.46 1.90
N PRO A 136 1.85 -13.39 2.27
CA PRO A 136 1.16 -13.33 3.56
C PRO A 136 -0.07 -14.26 3.65
N ALA A 137 -0.56 -14.79 2.53
CA ALA A 137 -1.64 -15.79 2.47
C ALA A 137 -1.08 -17.22 2.47
N LYS A 138 0.21 -17.41 2.09
CA LYS A 138 0.95 -18.66 2.19
C LYS A 138 2.32 -18.44 2.89
N PRO A 139 2.35 -18.18 4.21
CA PRO A 139 3.60 -18.03 4.95
C PRO A 139 4.59 -19.18 4.68
N GLY A 140 5.88 -18.86 4.68
CA GLY A 140 6.97 -19.78 4.34
C GLY A 140 7.11 -20.09 2.84
N VAL A 141 6.60 -19.20 1.98
CA VAL A 141 6.91 -19.13 0.53
C VAL A 141 7.94 -18.03 0.31
N GLU A 142 8.96 -18.30 -0.50
CA GLU A 142 10.00 -17.32 -0.88
C GLU A 142 9.64 -16.57 -2.19
N PRO A 143 10.10 -15.30 -2.35
CA PRO A 143 10.01 -14.56 -3.60
C PRO A 143 10.78 -15.22 -4.75
N SER A 144 10.44 -14.84 -5.99
CA SER A 144 11.31 -15.14 -7.13
C SER A 144 12.71 -14.52 -6.95
N PRO A 145 13.79 -15.16 -7.44
CA PRO A 145 15.15 -14.61 -7.36
C PRO A 145 15.26 -13.20 -7.94
N GLU A 146 14.48 -12.90 -8.98
CA GLU A 146 14.40 -11.60 -9.66
C GLU A 146 13.76 -10.53 -8.78
N ARG A 147 12.63 -10.85 -8.11
CA ARG A 147 11.94 -9.94 -7.17
C ARG A 147 12.82 -9.67 -5.94
N LEU A 148 13.45 -10.70 -5.38
CA LEU A 148 14.41 -10.58 -4.28
C LEU A 148 15.60 -9.69 -4.67
N LYS A 149 16.23 -9.97 -5.81
CA LYS A 149 17.38 -9.20 -6.33
C LYS A 149 17.04 -7.73 -6.58
N ARG A 150 15.87 -7.42 -7.16
CA ARG A 150 15.36 -6.05 -7.32
C ARG A 150 15.24 -5.36 -5.96
N ARG A 151 14.56 -5.99 -5.00
CA ARG A 151 14.24 -5.38 -3.70
C ARG A 151 15.50 -5.16 -2.86
N LEU A 152 16.46 -6.08 -2.88
CA LEU A 152 17.77 -5.89 -2.25
C LEU A 152 18.56 -4.72 -2.85
N ALA A 153 18.54 -4.52 -4.17
CA ALA A 153 19.21 -3.38 -4.81
C ALA A 153 18.59 -2.02 -4.43
N LEU A 154 17.26 -1.96 -4.23
CA LEU A 154 16.58 -0.79 -3.71
C LEU A 154 16.94 -0.53 -2.23
N LEU A 155 17.04 -1.58 -1.41
CA LEU A 155 17.42 -1.47 0.01
C LEU A 155 18.88 -1.02 0.21
N GLU A 156 19.80 -1.40 -0.67
CA GLU A 156 21.17 -0.85 -0.68
C GLU A 156 21.19 0.67 -0.92
N THR A 157 20.25 1.20 -1.72
CA THR A 157 20.09 2.64 -1.94
C THR A 157 19.65 3.36 -0.65
N ALA A 158 18.74 2.76 0.12
CA ALA A 158 18.35 3.28 1.44
C ALA A 158 19.46 3.17 2.50
N ARG A 159 20.22 2.06 2.47
CA ARG A 159 21.35 1.82 3.37
C ARG A 159 22.46 2.87 3.20
N ALA A 160 22.72 3.30 1.97
CA ALA A 160 23.69 4.36 1.67
C ALA A 160 23.34 5.72 2.31
N GLU A 161 22.05 6.06 2.40
CA GLU A 161 21.56 7.28 3.09
C GLU A 161 21.33 7.07 4.60
N ARG A 162 21.79 5.93 5.17
CA ARG A 162 21.70 5.53 6.61
C ARG A 162 20.29 5.31 7.17
N ILE A 163 19.29 5.07 6.32
CA ILE A 163 17.93 4.74 6.79
C ILE A 163 17.96 3.37 7.48
N LYS A 164 17.29 3.24 8.64
CA LYS A 164 17.18 1.96 9.34
C LYS A 164 16.20 1.02 8.65
N LEU A 165 16.64 -0.20 8.37
CA LEU A 165 15.82 -1.23 7.72
C LEU A 165 15.14 -2.13 8.77
N MET A 166 13.85 -2.36 8.60
CA MET A 166 13.01 -3.28 9.37
C MET A 166 12.33 -4.24 8.39
N VAL A 167 12.29 -5.54 8.69
CA VAL A 167 11.75 -6.58 7.79
C VAL A 167 10.71 -7.41 8.52
N VAL A 168 9.59 -7.69 7.85
CA VAL A 168 8.45 -8.46 8.38
C VAL A 168 8.18 -9.65 7.47
N ASP A 169 8.87 -10.77 7.70
CA ASP A 169 8.72 -11.98 6.88
C ASP A 169 7.60 -12.89 7.36
N PHE A 170 6.84 -13.47 6.44
CA PHE A 170 5.67 -14.29 6.75
C PHE A 170 6.07 -15.76 6.93
N VAL A 171 6.04 -16.27 8.17
CA VAL A 171 6.57 -17.59 8.54
C VAL A 171 5.55 -18.48 9.25
N ARG A 172 5.72 -19.82 9.16
CA ARG A 172 4.84 -20.84 9.77
C ARG A 172 5.34 -21.40 11.09
N ASN A 173 6.66 -21.53 11.23
CA ASN A 173 7.32 -22.31 12.28
C ASN A 173 8.62 -21.65 12.78
N ALA A 174 9.28 -22.28 13.74
CA ALA A 174 10.50 -21.76 14.36
C ALA A 174 11.71 -21.75 13.41
N ASP A 175 11.82 -22.72 12.50
CA ASP A 175 12.94 -22.85 11.58
C ASP A 175 12.92 -21.73 10.52
N GLU A 176 11.75 -21.48 9.92
CA GLU A 176 11.50 -20.35 9.02
C GLU A 176 11.70 -19.01 9.72
N ALA A 177 11.27 -18.88 10.99
CA ALA A 177 11.51 -17.68 11.80
C ALA A 177 13.01 -17.43 12.05
N GLY A 178 13.78 -18.49 12.33
CA GLY A 178 15.23 -18.42 12.49
C GLY A 178 15.96 -18.03 11.21
N GLU A 179 15.55 -18.60 10.08
CA GLU A 179 16.11 -18.30 8.76
C GLU A 179 15.79 -16.87 8.29
N ALA A 180 14.56 -16.39 8.52
CA ALA A 180 14.19 -14.99 8.29
C ALA A 180 15.05 -14.03 9.13
N ILE A 181 15.23 -14.34 10.42
CA ILE A 181 16.09 -13.57 11.33
C ILE A 181 17.53 -13.54 10.82
N ARG A 182 18.08 -14.67 10.36
CA ARG A 182 19.44 -14.77 9.83
C ARG A 182 19.63 -13.89 8.60
N ARG A 183 18.77 -14.06 7.58
CA ARG A 183 18.85 -13.32 6.30
C ARG A 183 18.66 -11.81 6.48
N ALA A 184 17.76 -11.39 7.38
CA ALA A 184 17.59 -9.98 7.73
C ALA A 184 18.80 -9.41 8.49
N ALA A 185 19.39 -10.17 9.43
CA ALA A 185 20.58 -9.74 10.15
C ALA A 185 21.81 -9.57 9.25
N GLU A 186 21.95 -10.41 8.21
CA GLU A 186 23.04 -10.37 7.23
C GLU A 186 23.04 -9.08 6.39
N ILE A 187 21.86 -8.54 6.04
CA ILE A 187 21.74 -7.22 5.38
C ILE A 187 21.73 -6.04 6.38
N GLY A 188 21.89 -6.31 7.68
CA GLY A 188 21.87 -5.31 8.75
C GLY A 188 20.48 -4.80 9.13
N ALA A 189 19.41 -5.47 8.68
CA ALA A 189 18.04 -5.12 9.02
C ALA A 189 17.61 -5.69 10.39
N ILE A 190 16.51 -5.16 10.91
CA ILE A 190 15.84 -5.66 12.10
C ILE A 190 14.69 -6.60 11.67
N PRO A 191 14.72 -7.89 12.01
CA PRO A 191 13.63 -8.83 11.71
C PRO A 191 12.48 -8.78 12.72
N PHE A 192 11.27 -9.02 12.22
CA PHE A 192 10.08 -9.42 12.98
C PHE A 192 9.33 -10.53 12.21
N PRO A 193 9.55 -11.82 12.50
CA PRO A 193 8.84 -12.91 11.84
C PRO A 193 7.35 -12.89 12.22
N ALA A 194 6.48 -12.81 11.21
CA ALA A 194 5.03 -12.65 11.36
C ALA A 194 4.27 -13.92 10.93
N PRO A 195 3.23 -14.35 11.67
CA PRO A 195 2.48 -15.57 11.35
C PRO A 195 1.38 -15.39 10.27
N ARG A 196 1.31 -14.21 9.62
CA ARG A 196 0.26 -13.77 8.67
C ARG A 196 0.50 -12.32 8.20
N ALA A 197 -0.31 -11.86 7.24
CA ALA A 197 -0.45 -10.45 6.84
C ALA A 197 -0.45 -9.45 8.01
N ILE A 198 0.24 -8.31 7.86
CA ILE A 198 0.39 -7.26 8.88
C ILE A 198 -0.96 -6.81 9.47
N ASP A 199 -1.91 -6.44 8.60
CA ASP A 199 -3.29 -6.04 8.95
C ASP A 199 -4.04 -7.03 9.87
N LEU A 200 -3.62 -8.30 9.92
CA LEU A 200 -4.28 -9.38 10.66
C LEU A 200 -3.50 -9.84 11.91
N ILE A 201 -2.35 -9.22 12.23
CA ILE A 201 -1.54 -9.60 13.39
C ILE A 201 -2.24 -9.15 14.67
N ASN A 202 -2.82 -10.13 15.35
CA ASN A 202 -3.72 -9.96 16.50
C ASN A 202 -3.35 -10.82 17.72
N ALA A 203 -2.09 -11.28 17.76
CA ALA A 203 -1.49 -12.02 18.87
C ALA A 203 0.01 -11.69 18.95
N LEU A 204 0.62 -11.92 20.12
CA LEU A 204 2.08 -11.87 20.27
C LEU A 204 2.76 -12.96 19.40
N PRO A 205 3.98 -12.72 18.88
CA PRO A 205 4.72 -13.73 18.12
C PRO A 205 5.01 -14.96 19.00
N ARG A 206 4.93 -16.15 18.41
CA ARG A 206 5.34 -17.41 19.06
C ARG A 206 6.83 -17.68 18.94
N PHE A 207 7.43 -17.24 17.84
CA PHE A 207 8.83 -17.46 17.50
C PHE A 207 9.43 -16.15 16.97
N PRO A 208 10.64 -15.76 17.42
CA PRO A 208 11.36 -16.31 18.57
C PRO A 208 10.59 -16.07 19.88
N GLU A 209 10.75 -16.95 20.89
CA GLU A 209 10.07 -16.85 22.18
C GLU A 209 10.40 -15.55 22.95
N ARG A 210 11.56 -14.97 22.65
CA ARG A 210 12.07 -13.71 23.16
C ARG A 210 12.38 -12.78 21.98
N PRO A 211 12.18 -11.45 22.10
CA PRO A 211 12.57 -10.50 21.06
C PRO A 211 13.99 -10.75 20.54
N TYR A 212 14.18 -10.69 19.22
CA TYR A 212 15.51 -10.61 18.61
C TYR A 212 16.31 -9.49 19.30
N ARG A 213 17.56 -9.72 19.71
CA ARG A 213 18.37 -8.72 20.44
C ARG A 213 17.62 -8.00 21.59
N GLU A 214 16.82 -8.74 22.36
CA GLU A 214 16.14 -8.24 23.56
C GLU A 214 17.14 -7.54 24.50
N ASN A 215 16.76 -6.37 25.03
CA ASN A 215 17.62 -5.58 25.91
C ASN A 215 16.80 -4.76 26.92
N GLY A 216 17.42 -4.44 28.05
CA GLY A 216 16.83 -3.60 29.10
C GLY A 216 17.06 -2.10 28.93
N GLU A 217 17.64 -1.63 27.81
CA GLU A 217 17.96 -0.20 27.63
C GLU A 217 16.70 0.63 27.37
N SER A 218 16.70 1.89 27.84
CA SER A 218 15.64 2.86 27.56
C SER A 218 15.83 3.49 26.19
N ILE A 219 14.87 3.27 25.30
CA ILE A 219 14.89 3.74 23.91
C ILE A 219 14.20 5.11 23.84
N VAL A 220 14.99 6.15 23.60
CA VAL A 220 14.53 7.55 23.55
C VAL A 220 14.42 8.11 22.13
N SER A 221 14.95 7.42 21.12
CA SER A 221 14.87 7.82 19.72
C SER A 221 14.96 6.61 18.77
N PHE A 222 14.38 6.74 17.58
CA PHE A 222 14.28 5.63 16.63
C PHE A 222 15.63 5.03 16.18
N PRO A 223 16.73 5.81 16.03
CA PRO A 223 18.07 5.26 15.80
C PRO A 223 18.56 4.25 16.87
N ALA A 224 18.04 4.28 18.09
CA ALA A 224 18.42 3.32 19.14
C ALA A 224 17.70 1.96 19.08
N VAL A 225 16.54 1.86 18.41
CA VAL A 225 15.72 0.63 18.30
C VAL A 225 16.52 -0.55 17.74
N ARG A 226 16.58 -1.70 18.41
CA ARG A 226 17.29 -2.91 17.94
C ARG A 226 16.34 -4.06 17.57
N ASN A 227 15.07 -3.95 17.94
CA ASN A 227 14.02 -4.95 17.74
C ASN A 227 12.63 -4.29 17.80
N PHE A 228 11.60 -4.96 17.31
CA PHE A 228 10.23 -4.43 17.38
C PHE A 228 9.20 -5.55 17.32
N MET A 229 7.94 -5.19 17.56
CA MET A 229 6.78 -6.00 17.17
C MET A 229 5.72 -5.15 16.47
N ILE A 230 4.84 -5.80 15.72
CA ILE A 230 3.62 -5.20 15.18
C ILE A 230 2.40 -5.89 15.77
N LEU A 231 1.35 -5.12 16.06
CA LEU A 231 0.01 -5.63 16.38
C LEU A 231 -1.07 -4.69 15.81
N SER A 232 -1.64 -5.06 14.66
CA SER A 232 -2.66 -4.24 13.98
C SER A 232 -4.09 -4.48 14.46
N ASP A 233 -4.36 -5.54 15.24
CA ASP A 233 -5.65 -5.76 15.88
C ASP A 233 -5.49 -6.10 17.36
N SER A 234 -5.81 -5.13 18.23
CA SER A 234 -5.73 -5.25 19.68
C SER A 234 -7.01 -5.80 20.34
N ARG A 235 -8.10 -6.04 19.58
CA ARG A 235 -9.39 -6.50 20.13
C ARG A 235 -9.32 -7.83 20.89
N PRO A 236 -8.47 -8.83 20.52
CA PRO A 236 -8.37 -10.08 21.28
C PRO A 236 -7.77 -9.94 22.69
N PHE A 237 -7.23 -8.78 23.05
CA PHE A 237 -6.59 -8.53 24.35
C PHE A 237 -7.56 -7.98 25.42
N GLY A 238 -8.85 -7.88 25.11
CA GLY A 238 -9.86 -7.34 26.03
C GLY A 238 -10.03 -5.84 25.83
N ARG A 239 -9.88 -5.07 26.91
CA ARG A 239 -9.91 -3.60 26.96
C ARG A 239 -8.56 -2.96 26.56
N GLU A 240 -8.53 -1.64 26.38
CA GLU A 240 -7.28 -0.92 26.04
C GLU A 240 -6.22 -0.92 27.15
N ASP A 241 -6.62 -1.00 28.42
CA ASP A 241 -5.72 -1.10 29.57
C ASP A 241 -5.20 -2.53 29.76
N GLU A 242 -6.07 -3.54 29.59
CA GLU A 242 -5.68 -4.96 29.52
C GLU A 242 -4.68 -5.21 28.37
N PHE A 243 -4.96 -4.64 27.19
CA PHE A 243 -4.05 -4.60 26.05
C PHE A 243 -2.72 -3.91 26.37
N ALA A 244 -2.75 -2.69 26.91
CA ALA A 244 -1.53 -1.93 27.18
C ALA A 244 -0.66 -2.62 28.23
N LEU A 245 -1.26 -3.18 29.28
CA LEU A 245 -0.58 -4.02 30.28
C LEU A 245 -0.04 -5.31 29.64
N LYS A 246 -0.76 -5.94 28.72
CA LYS A 246 -0.27 -7.17 28.07
C LYS A 246 0.89 -6.92 27.11
N MET A 247 0.97 -5.73 26.53
CA MET A 247 2.17 -5.28 25.79
C MET A 247 3.28 -4.84 26.75
N HIS A 248 2.98 -4.26 27.91
CA HIS A 248 3.98 -3.93 28.94
C HIS A 248 4.73 -5.18 29.43
N ASP A 249 4.05 -6.34 29.42
CA ASP A 249 4.59 -7.69 29.70
C ASP A 249 5.70 -8.18 28.72
N THR A 250 6.21 -7.32 27.82
CA THR A 250 7.22 -7.63 26.79
C THR A 250 8.38 -6.63 26.77
N ASN A 251 9.53 -7.01 26.19
CA ASN A 251 10.77 -6.22 26.19
C ASN A 251 11.18 -5.68 24.81
N PHE A 252 10.20 -5.42 23.92
CA PHE A 252 10.49 -4.82 22.61
C PHE A 252 10.97 -3.37 22.70
N ASP A 253 11.87 -2.94 21.80
CA ASP A 253 12.42 -1.57 21.73
C ASP A 253 11.47 -0.58 21.04
N ALA A 254 10.61 -1.10 20.16
CA ALA A 254 9.47 -0.39 19.60
C ALA A 254 8.25 -1.32 19.48
N VAL A 255 7.05 -0.79 19.69
CA VAL A 255 5.79 -1.45 19.35
C VAL A 255 5.07 -0.63 18.28
N ILE A 256 4.72 -1.27 17.16
CA ILE A 256 3.90 -0.68 16.10
C ILE A 256 2.47 -1.19 16.30
N VAL A 257 1.52 -0.28 16.49
CA VAL A 257 0.13 -0.62 16.79
C VAL A 257 -0.83 0.22 15.94
N ASP A 258 -2.06 -0.25 15.75
CA ASP A 258 -3.13 0.61 15.22
C ASP A 258 -3.42 1.76 16.21
N VAL A 259 -3.90 2.89 15.69
CA VAL A 259 -4.37 4.03 16.50
C VAL A 259 -5.66 3.68 17.24
N PHE A 260 -6.45 2.73 16.74
CA PHE A 260 -7.76 2.35 17.26
C PHE A 260 -7.75 1.02 18.00
N HIS A 261 -8.27 1.06 19.23
CA HIS A 261 -8.70 -0.14 19.94
C HIS A 261 -10.15 -0.47 19.55
N GLY A 262 -10.28 -1.25 18.48
CA GLY A 262 -11.57 -1.67 17.92
C GLY A 262 -12.31 -0.54 17.17
N ARG A 263 -13.04 0.31 17.90
CA ARG A 263 -13.78 1.47 17.33
C ARG A 263 -13.48 2.80 18.02
N GLN A 264 -12.67 2.80 19.07
CA GLN A 264 -12.25 4.01 19.78
C GLN A 264 -10.75 4.22 19.57
N PRO A 265 -10.27 5.47 19.46
CA PRO A 265 -8.84 5.75 19.49
C PRO A 265 -8.27 5.35 20.86
N LEU A 266 -7.02 4.88 20.89
CA LEU A 266 -6.32 4.59 22.15
C LEU A 266 -6.23 5.86 23.01
N SER A 267 -6.54 5.75 24.30
CA SER A 267 -6.36 6.87 25.21
C SER A 267 -4.87 7.21 25.37
N ARG A 268 -4.56 8.50 25.66
CA ARG A 268 -3.19 8.92 25.98
C ARG A 268 -2.60 8.10 27.15
N GLN A 269 -3.45 7.65 28.09
CA GLN A 269 -3.02 6.77 29.18
C GLN A 269 -2.63 5.38 28.66
N ALA A 270 -3.41 4.77 27.77
CA ALA A 270 -3.02 3.52 27.12
C ALA A 270 -1.71 3.70 26.30
N VAL A 271 -1.58 4.79 25.53
CA VAL A 271 -0.38 5.09 24.75
C VAL A 271 0.87 5.29 25.61
N GLU A 272 0.82 6.05 26.72
CA GLU A 272 1.98 6.14 27.63
C GLU A 272 2.23 4.82 28.39
N THR A 273 1.20 4.05 28.75
CA THR A 273 1.38 2.70 29.35
C THR A 273 2.12 1.76 28.39
N LEU A 274 1.81 1.84 27.08
CA LEU A 274 2.50 1.08 26.04
C LEU A 274 4.00 1.40 25.95
N LYS A 275 4.49 2.53 26.46
CA LYS A 275 5.90 2.96 26.33
C LYS A 275 6.88 2.34 27.32
N TYR A 276 6.42 1.44 28.19
CA TYR A 276 7.29 0.78 29.15
C TYR A 276 7.45 -0.71 28.81
N LYS A 277 8.70 -1.18 28.79
CA LYS A 277 9.06 -2.61 28.75
C LYS A 277 8.77 -3.28 30.10
N LYS A 278 8.71 -4.61 30.13
CA LYS A 278 8.58 -5.41 31.36
C LYS A 278 9.69 -5.14 32.38
N LEU A 279 10.88 -4.78 31.89
CA LEU A 279 12.04 -4.37 32.70
C LEU A 279 11.95 -2.91 33.22
N GLY A 280 10.84 -2.21 33.01
CA GLY A 280 10.61 -0.83 33.47
C GLY A 280 11.28 0.27 32.63
N SER A 281 12.15 -0.09 31.68
CA SER A 281 12.78 0.85 30.75
C SER A 281 11.83 1.31 29.63
N ARG A 282 12.08 2.50 29.08
CA ARG A 282 11.25 3.10 28.02
C ARG A 282 11.48 2.39 26.68
N ARG A 283 10.43 2.32 25.87
CA ARG A 283 10.43 1.95 24.45
C ARG A 283 9.60 2.94 23.64
N LEU A 284 9.69 2.88 22.32
CA LEU A 284 8.87 3.70 21.44
C LEU A 284 7.52 3.04 21.14
N VAL A 285 6.46 3.85 21.03
CA VAL A 285 5.13 3.43 20.56
C VAL A 285 4.83 4.16 19.26
N LEU A 286 4.68 3.39 18.18
CA LEU A 286 4.52 3.89 16.81
C LEU A 286 3.11 3.58 16.30
N ALA A 287 2.43 4.58 15.76
CA ALA A 287 1.12 4.40 15.14
C ALA A 287 1.29 3.89 13.71
N ARG A 288 0.60 2.81 13.32
CA ARG A 288 0.44 2.47 11.89
C ARG A 288 -0.72 3.25 11.30
N VAL A 289 -0.48 3.94 10.19
CA VAL A 289 -1.44 4.82 9.51
C VAL A 289 -1.37 4.55 8.02
N ASP A 290 -2.41 3.95 7.44
CA ASP A 290 -2.58 3.93 5.99
C ASP A 290 -2.95 5.34 5.51
N ILE A 291 -2.22 5.84 4.50
CA ILE A 291 -2.46 7.15 3.89
C ILE A 291 -2.98 7.07 2.45
N ALA A 292 -3.23 5.88 1.91
CA ALA A 292 -3.61 5.68 0.50
C ALA A 292 -4.75 4.69 0.27
N THR A 293 -5.25 4.02 1.30
CA THR A 293 -6.54 3.32 1.29
C THR A 293 -7.49 3.89 2.36
N ILE A 294 -8.78 3.62 2.20
CA ILE A 294 -9.83 4.00 3.16
C ILE A 294 -10.88 2.89 3.22
N SER A 295 -11.37 2.56 4.41
CA SER A 295 -12.49 1.61 4.58
C SER A 295 -13.79 2.33 4.94
N ALA A 296 -14.93 1.75 4.59
CA ALA A 296 -16.24 2.24 5.00
C ALA A 296 -16.43 2.34 6.54
N GLY A 297 -15.61 1.59 7.30
CA GLY A 297 -15.53 1.65 8.77
C GLY A 297 -14.54 2.66 9.36
N SER A 298 -13.73 3.37 8.54
CA SER A 298 -12.72 4.33 9.02
C SER A 298 -13.38 5.51 9.77
N PHE A 299 -12.75 5.99 10.85
CA PHE A 299 -13.37 6.95 11.77
C PHE A 299 -13.74 8.32 11.15
N PHE A 300 -13.07 8.72 10.05
CA PHE A 300 -13.37 9.94 9.29
C PHE A 300 -14.32 9.72 8.10
N TRP A 301 -14.82 8.50 7.89
CA TRP A 301 -15.84 8.20 6.87
C TRP A 301 -17.14 8.93 7.19
N LYS A 302 -17.76 9.56 6.18
CA LYS A 302 -18.97 10.37 6.37
C LYS A 302 -20.17 9.76 5.63
N PRO A 303 -21.41 9.95 6.12
CA PRO A 303 -22.61 9.50 5.43
C PRO A 303 -22.64 9.96 3.97
N GLY A 304 -22.99 9.05 3.06
CA GLY A 304 -23.05 9.30 1.62
C GLY A 304 -21.71 9.21 0.86
N TRP A 305 -20.59 8.95 1.55
CA TRP A 305 -19.33 8.59 0.91
C TRP A 305 -19.42 7.24 0.19
N ARG A 306 -18.75 7.11 -0.97
CA ARG A 306 -18.69 5.95 -1.87
C ARG A 306 -17.63 6.19 -2.96
N GLU A 307 -17.36 5.20 -3.81
CA GLU A 307 -16.55 5.38 -5.02
C GLU A 307 -16.99 6.63 -5.82
N GLY A 308 -16.02 7.47 -6.20
CA GLY A 308 -16.23 8.73 -6.92
C GLY A 308 -16.78 9.89 -6.07
N ASN A 309 -17.26 9.66 -4.85
CA ASN A 309 -17.83 10.71 -3.99
C ASN A 309 -17.42 10.59 -2.50
N PRO A 310 -16.54 11.47 -1.98
CA PRO A 310 -15.82 12.53 -2.71
C PRO A 310 -14.84 11.91 -3.70
N GLY A 311 -14.58 12.57 -4.83
CA GLY A 311 -13.72 12.02 -5.90
C GLY A 311 -12.23 11.86 -5.57
N PHE A 312 -11.85 11.71 -4.29
CA PHE A 312 -10.59 11.07 -3.90
C PHE A 312 -10.79 9.57 -3.63
N ILE A 313 -12.00 9.11 -3.30
CA ILE A 313 -12.33 7.69 -3.17
C ILE A 313 -12.40 7.10 -4.58
N GLY A 314 -11.46 6.22 -4.89
CA GLY A 314 -11.41 5.44 -6.11
C GLY A 314 -12.15 4.10 -5.97
N SER A 315 -11.79 3.16 -6.83
CA SER A 315 -12.40 1.83 -6.88
C SER A 315 -12.08 0.99 -5.64
N PRO A 316 -12.99 0.05 -5.27
CA PRO A 316 -12.74 -0.91 -4.20
C PRO A 316 -11.55 -1.81 -4.51
N MET A 317 -10.95 -2.38 -3.47
CA MET A 317 -9.84 -3.32 -3.57
C MET A 317 -10.32 -4.73 -3.92
N SER A 318 -9.55 -5.45 -4.73
CA SER A 318 -9.85 -6.84 -5.05
C SER A 318 -9.76 -7.70 -3.78
N GLY A 319 -10.87 -8.35 -3.42
CA GLY A 319 -11.00 -9.15 -2.19
C GLY A 319 -11.46 -8.40 -0.94
N ASP A 320 -11.46 -7.06 -0.92
CA ASP A 320 -11.96 -6.23 0.18
C ASP A 320 -12.84 -5.09 -0.37
N PRO A 321 -14.15 -5.35 -0.61
CA PRO A 321 -15.05 -4.38 -1.26
C PRO A 321 -15.41 -3.19 -0.38
N ASP A 322 -15.19 -3.28 0.94
CA ASP A 322 -15.41 -2.17 1.88
C ASP A 322 -14.20 -1.22 1.93
N ARG A 323 -13.05 -1.62 1.37
CA ARG A 323 -11.81 -0.84 1.29
C ARG A 323 -11.58 -0.30 -0.12
N HIS A 324 -11.39 1.01 -0.22
CA HIS A 324 -11.18 1.74 -1.47
C HIS A 324 -9.74 2.26 -1.58
N TRP A 325 -9.20 2.24 -2.79
CA TRP A 325 -8.01 3.01 -3.14
C TRP A 325 -8.30 4.52 -3.07
N VAL A 326 -7.34 5.31 -2.59
CA VAL A 326 -7.45 6.77 -2.50
C VAL A 326 -6.51 7.46 -3.47
N GLN A 327 -7.04 8.46 -4.19
CA GLN A 327 -6.26 9.40 -4.99
C GLN A 327 -5.49 10.36 -4.06
N TYR A 328 -4.40 9.86 -3.47
CA TYR A 328 -3.66 10.48 -2.37
C TYR A 328 -3.04 11.85 -2.71
N TRP A 329 -2.86 12.17 -3.99
CA TRP A 329 -2.42 13.49 -4.47
C TRP A 329 -3.50 14.58 -4.34
N ARG A 330 -4.77 14.25 -4.08
CA ARG A 330 -5.85 15.25 -4.03
C ARG A 330 -5.80 16.06 -2.72
N PRO A 331 -5.72 17.41 -2.75
CA PRO A 331 -5.67 18.24 -1.54
C PRO A 331 -6.89 18.16 -0.60
N ALA A 332 -7.99 17.53 -1.03
CA ALA A 332 -9.11 17.20 -0.16
C ALA A 332 -8.85 15.99 0.74
N TRP A 333 -8.06 15.01 0.27
CA TRP A 333 -7.60 13.89 1.07
C TRP A 333 -6.44 14.28 1.98
N GLN A 334 -5.42 14.95 1.43
CA GLN A 334 -4.24 15.34 2.19
C GLN A 334 -4.61 16.14 3.44
N ARG A 335 -5.60 17.05 3.34
CA ARG A 335 -6.12 17.78 4.51
C ARG A 335 -6.75 16.92 5.60
N ILE A 336 -7.32 15.76 5.28
CA ILE A 336 -7.82 14.80 6.29
C ILE A 336 -6.65 14.15 7.03
N VAL A 337 -5.55 13.87 6.33
CA VAL A 337 -4.37 13.20 6.91
C VAL A 337 -3.45 14.16 7.67
N ASN A 338 -3.13 15.35 7.11
CA ASN A 338 -2.12 16.28 7.62
C ASN A 338 -2.51 17.77 7.56
N GLY A 339 -3.79 18.11 7.40
CA GLY A 339 -4.25 19.48 7.10
C GLY A 339 -4.39 20.46 8.28
N GLY A 340 -3.91 20.13 9.48
CA GLY A 340 -4.08 20.97 10.68
C GLY A 340 -4.58 20.20 11.91
N ASN A 341 -5.10 20.91 12.91
CA ASN A 341 -5.43 20.33 14.22
C ASN A 341 -6.55 19.27 14.18
N ASP A 342 -7.42 19.31 13.18
CA ASP A 342 -8.51 18.31 12.98
C ASP A 342 -8.08 17.11 12.12
N SER A 343 -6.79 17.01 11.77
CA SER A 343 -6.26 15.95 10.89
C SER A 343 -5.83 14.69 11.63
N TYR A 344 -5.84 13.55 10.93
CA TYR A 344 -5.52 12.25 11.51
C TYR A 344 -4.13 12.22 12.16
N LEU A 345 -3.09 12.72 11.48
CA LEU A 345 -1.73 12.74 12.03
C LEU A 345 -1.59 13.72 13.21
N TYR A 346 -2.38 14.79 13.29
CA TYR A 346 -2.42 15.62 14.51
C TYR A 346 -2.99 14.81 15.68
N GLY A 347 -4.09 14.08 15.44
CA GLY A 347 -4.67 13.15 16.42
C GLY A 347 -3.67 12.12 16.93
N VAL A 348 -2.79 11.60 16.06
CA VAL A 348 -1.70 10.67 16.45
C VAL A 348 -0.66 11.35 17.34
N VAL A 349 -0.17 12.54 16.97
CA VAL A 349 0.77 13.30 17.81
C VAL A 349 0.14 13.66 19.16
N ALA A 350 -1.14 14.07 19.16
CA ALA A 350 -1.88 14.49 20.35
C ALA A 350 -2.25 13.33 21.30
N GLN A 351 -2.47 12.12 20.79
CA GLN A 351 -2.55 10.89 21.61
C GLN A 351 -1.22 10.57 22.29
N GLY A 352 -0.11 11.06 21.75
CA GLY A 352 1.22 10.98 22.36
C GLY A 352 2.16 9.97 21.71
N PHE A 353 1.79 9.33 20.59
CA PHE A 353 2.66 8.36 19.89
C PHE A 353 4.08 8.92 19.65
N ASP A 354 5.11 8.10 19.82
CA ASP A 354 6.50 8.55 19.61
C ASP A 354 6.86 8.66 18.12
N GLY A 355 6.09 8.03 17.23
CA GLY A 355 6.23 8.16 15.77
C GLY A 355 5.09 7.52 14.97
N VAL A 356 5.22 7.50 13.64
CA VAL A 356 4.26 6.92 12.69
C VAL A 356 4.93 6.00 11.68
N VAL A 357 4.25 4.90 11.34
CA VAL A 357 4.51 4.02 10.20
C VAL A 357 3.45 4.34 9.13
N LEU A 358 3.88 4.94 8.02
CA LEU A 358 3.01 5.33 6.92
C LEU A 358 2.86 4.15 5.96
N ALA A 359 1.66 3.57 5.92
CA ALA A 359 1.29 2.43 5.08
C ALA A 359 0.51 2.85 3.83
N GLY A 360 0.30 1.90 2.91
CA GLY A 360 -0.35 2.13 1.63
C GLY A 360 0.54 2.80 0.57
N LEU A 361 1.85 2.95 0.81
CA LEU A 361 2.74 3.71 -0.07
C LEU A 361 2.80 3.15 -1.50
N ASP A 362 2.67 1.84 -1.67
CA ASP A 362 2.61 1.16 -2.96
C ASP A 362 1.30 1.36 -3.74
N ALA A 363 0.32 2.09 -3.19
CA ALA A 363 -0.89 2.46 -3.93
C ALA A 363 -0.61 3.28 -5.21
N TRP A 364 0.60 3.84 -5.36
CA TRP A 364 1.02 4.47 -6.62
C TRP A 364 0.91 3.51 -7.83
N TYR A 365 1.12 2.20 -7.63
CA TYR A 365 0.97 1.18 -8.68
C TYR A 365 -0.44 1.13 -9.27
N GLN A 366 -1.47 1.39 -8.47
CA GLN A 366 -2.87 1.36 -8.91
C GLN A 366 -3.22 2.49 -9.90
N PHE A 367 -2.37 3.52 -9.98
CA PHE A 367 -2.62 4.74 -10.74
C PHE A 367 -1.55 5.06 -11.80
N ASP A 368 -0.46 4.28 -11.91
CA ASP A 368 0.55 4.42 -12.97
C ASP A 368 0.04 3.76 -14.28
N PRO A 369 -0.31 4.54 -15.32
CA PRO A 369 -0.83 4.00 -16.59
C PRO A 369 0.23 3.26 -17.43
N GLY A 370 1.51 3.29 -17.00
CA GLY A 370 2.58 2.52 -17.60
C GLY A 370 2.61 1.05 -17.16
N ILE A 371 1.90 0.68 -16.09
CA ILE A 371 1.92 -0.67 -15.52
C ILE A 371 0.65 -1.43 -15.91
N LYS A 372 0.81 -2.65 -16.41
CA LYS A 372 -0.28 -3.49 -16.94
C LYS A 372 -0.32 -4.90 -16.35
N ASP A 373 0.82 -5.43 -15.92
CA ASP A 373 0.98 -6.84 -15.60
C ASP A 373 1.04 -7.07 -14.09
N GLU A 374 0.24 -8.01 -13.57
CA GLU A 374 0.14 -8.28 -12.12
C GLU A 374 1.45 -8.78 -11.49
N GLU A 375 2.28 -9.47 -12.27
CA GLU A 375 3.61 -9.95 -11.89
C GLU A 375 4.63 -8.81 -11.64
N THR A 376 4.30 -7.57 -11.99
CA THR A 376 5.13 -6.39 -11.72
C THR A 376 4.72 -5.60 -10.47
N ARG A 377 3.68 -6.03 -9.75
CA ARG A 377 3.30 -5.46 -8.44
C ARG A 377 4.34 -5.87 -7.37
N PRO A 378 4.57 -5.03 -6.34
CA PRO A 378 5.80 -5.06 -5.51
C PRO A 378 5.85 -6.23 -4.52
#